data_AF-A0A7W1BQG0-F1
#
_entry.id   AF-A0A7W1BQG0-F1
#
_cell.length_a   1.000
_cell.length_b   1.000
_cell.length_c   1.000
_cell.angle_alpha   90.00
_cell.angle_beta   90.00
_cell.angle_gamma   90.00
#
_symmetry.space_group_name_H-M   'P 1'
#
loop_
_entity.id
_entity.type
_entity.pdbx_description
1 polymer ?
#
loop_
_entity_poly.entity_id
_entity_poly.type
_entity_poly.pdbx_seq_one_letter_code
_entity_poly.pdbx_strand_id
1 'polypeptide(L)'
;KAELLLDAMRRLQEDWRSRPDQRHPLLPPGDIVPCVISGGEWAVSYPSSCSITYHIGYLPAFADADGWGSRIEREVAEYVQAAAEADSWLAENPPTIEWAPEVPSAEVDVKAPIVSTLFGAASDAGLVPRIAGFDNWHDGATFTRLGGTPCVAFGPSGLDRAHTIDEYVPTDSLVSCAQTIAVAAIRFCDVGE
;
A
#
# COMPACT_ATOMS: atom_id res chain seq x y z
N LYS A 1 -6.89 8.79 -26.18
CA LYS A 1 -5.93 7.66 -26.00
C LYS A 1 -5.69 7.32 -24.54
N ALA A 2 -5.76 8.31 -23.62
CA ALA A 2 -5.76 8.07 -22.18
C ALA A 2 -6.74 6.97 -21.71
N GLU A 3 -7.98 6.96 -22.22
CA GLU A 3 -8.97 5.91 -21.93
C GLU A 3 -8.48 4.49 -22.23
N LEU A 4 -7.73 4.32 -23.33
CA LEU A 4 -7.16 3.03 -23.74
C LEU A 4 -6.12 2.53 -22.72
N LEU A 5 -5.29 3.44 -22.20
CA LEU A 5 -4.31 3.12 -21.15
C LEU A 5 -4.98 2.92 -19.78
N LEU A 6 -6.03 3.69 -19.45
CA LEU A 6 -6.83 3.49 -18.24
C LEU A 6 -7.48 2.10 -18.24
N ASP A 7 -8.05 1.70 -19.37
CA ASP A 7 -8.65 0.37 -19.51
C ASP A 7 -7.62 -0.74 -19.44
N ALA A 8 -6.42 -0.55 -20.01
CA ALA A 8 -5.31 -1.50 -19.86
C ALA A 8 -4.92 -1.68 -18.38
N MET A 9 -4.70 -0.59 -17.66
CA MET A 9 -4.35 -0.65 -16.24
C MET A 9 -5.46 -1.26 -15.38
N ARG A 10 -6.74 -1.02 -15.70
CA ARG A 10 -7.88 -1.67 -15.05
C ARG A 10 -7.87 -3.19 -15.28
N ARG A 11 -7.58 -3.65 -16.50
CA ARG A 11 -7.48 -5.08 -16.81
C ARG A 11 -6.32 -5.75 -16.06
N LEU A 12 -5.18 -5.06 -15.92
CA LEU A 12 -4.06 -5.56 -15.11
C LEU A 12 -4.47 -5.72 -13.63
N GLN A 13 -5.16 -4.74 -13.06
CA GLN A 13 -5.71 -4.83 -11.71
C GLN A 13 -6.72 -5.99 -11.56
N GLU A 14 -7.61 -6.18 -12.54
CA GLU A 14 -8.55 -7.30 -12.54
C GLU A 14 -7.85 -8.67 -12.64
N ASP A 15 -6.80 -8.77 -13.45
CA ASP A 15 -5.93 -9.95 -13.53
C ASP A 15 -5.30 -10.27 -12.17
N TRP A 16 -4.71 -9.26 -11.51
CA TRP A 16 -4.14 -9.41 -10.18
C TRP A 16 -5.14 -9.97 -9.16
N ARG A 17 -6.40 -9.53 -9.20
CA ARG A 17 -7.45 -10.03 -8.28
C ARG A 17 -7.76 -11.51 -8.47
N SER A 18 -7.52 -12.06 -9.66
CA SER A 18 -7.78 -13.47 -9.98
C SER A 18 -6.57 -14.38 -9.72
N ARG A 19 -5.38 -13.80 -9.67
CA ARG A 19 -4.10 -14.49 -9.69
C ARG A 19 -3.77 -15.21 -8.38
N PRO A 20 -3.35 -16.49 -8.42
CA PRO A 20 -2.99 -17.22 -7.21
C PRO A 20 -1.78 -16.65 -6.46
N ASP A 21 -0.80 -16.09 -7.18
CA ASP A 21 0.40 -15.47 -6.61
C ASP A 21 0.13 -14.10 -5.99
N GLN A 22 -1.04 -13.51 -6.24
CA GLN A 22 -1.53 -12.28 -5.63
C GLN A 22 -2.40 -12.52 -4.38
N ARG A 23 -2.36 -13.73 -3.80
CA ARG A 23 -3.10 -14.06 -2.58
C ARG A 23 -2.21 -13.92 -1.36
N HIS A 24 -2.72 -13.25 -0.34
CA HIS A 24 -2.08 -13.13 0.97
C HIS A 24 -3.06 -13.52 2.09
N PRO A 25 -2.62 -14.16 3.19
CA PRO A 25 -3.52 -14.56 4.26
C PRO A 25 -4.24 -13.41 4.96
N LEU A 26 -3.63 -12.21 4.96
CA LEU A 26 -4.10 -11.04 5.71
C LEU A 26 -4.35 -9.79 4.86
N LEU A 27 -3.98 -9.81 3.58
CA LEU A 27 -4.07 -8.64 2.69
C LEU A 27 -4.90 -9.01 1.45
N PRO A 28 -5.65 -8.05 0.88
CA PRO A 28 -6.18 -8.21 -0.46
C PRO A 28 -5.04 -8.26 -1.49
N PRO A 29 -5.31 -8.74 -2.72
CA PRO A 29 -4.41 -8.56 -3.86
C PRO A 29 -3.96 -7.11 -4.04
N GLY A 30 -2.84 -6.90 -4.74
CA GLY A 30 -2.38 -5.56 -5.13
C GLY A 30 -3.46 -4.77 -5.87
N ASP A 31 -3.36 -3.44 -5.83
CA ASP A 31 -4.36 -2.53 -6.37
C ASP A 31 -3.70 -1.41 -7.20
N ILE A 32 -4.39 -0.96 -8.24
CA ILE A 32 -3.92 0.07 -9.17
C ILE A 32 -5.01 1.13 -9.27
N VAL A 33 -4.72 2.33 -8.81
CA VAL A 33 -5.71 3.42 -8.72
C VAL A 33 -5.22 4.64 -9.49
N PRO A 34 -5.95 5.13 -10.52
CA PRO A 34 -5.65 6.43 -11.11
C PRO A 34 -6.02 7.53 -10.12
N CYS A 35 -5.04 8.30 -9.68
CA CYS A 35 -5.21 9.35 -8.67
C CYS A 35 -5.36 10.74 -9.30
N VAL A 36 -4.66 11.00 -10.40
CA VAL A 36 -4.68 12.29 -11.10
C VAL A 36 -4.69 12.05 -12.61
N ILE A 37 -5.53 12.77 -13.32
CA ILE A 37 -5.53 12.84 -14.79
C ILE A 37 -5.57 14.29 -15.24
N SER A 38 -4.70 14.66 -16.17
CA SER A 38 -4.62 16.02 -16.71
C SER A 38 -4.24 15.99 -18.19
N GLY A 39 -4.95 16.75 -19.02
CA GLY A 39 -4.67 16.80 -20.46
C GLY A 39 -5.58 17.77 -21.21
N GLY A 40 -5.07 18.27 -22.34
CA GLY A 40 -5.76 19.26 -23.17
C GLY A 40 -5.64 20.70 -22.65
N GLU A 41 -5.84 21.65 -23.57
CA GLU A 41 -5.66 23.08 -23.29
C GLU A 41 -6.90 23.92 -23.68
N TRP A 42 -7.69 23.44 -24.66
CA TRP A 42 -8.78 24.21 -25.24
C TRP A 42 -9.95 23.31 -25.67
N ALA A 43 -11.19 23.75 -25.41
CA ALA A 43 -12.39 22.92 -25.51
C ALA A 43 -12.73 22.41 -26.93
N VAL A 44 -12.18 23.04 -27.98
CA VAL A 44 -12.41 22.66 -29.38
C VAL A 44 -11.14 22.16 -30.09
N SER A 45 -10.11 21.81 -29.33
CA SER A 45 -8.85 21.28 -29.85
C SER A 45 -8.64 19.85 -29.38
N TYR A 46 -8.06 19.02 -30.27
CA TYR A 46 -7.55 17.72 -29.84
C TYR A 46 -6.38 17.93 -28.85
N PRO A 47 -6.38 17.28 -27.68
CA PRO A 47 -5.27 17.35 -26.74
C PRO A 47 -3.95 16.90 -27.36
N SER A 48 -2.88 17.68 -27.17
CA SER A 48 -1.51 17.33 -27.58
C SER A 48 -0.85 16.33 -26.62
N SER A 49 -1.24 16.34 -25.35
CA SER A 49 -0.73 15.45 -24.31
C SER A 49 -1.77 15.17 -23.21
N CYS A 50 -1.52 14.11 -22.46
CA CYS A 50 -2.26 13.74 -21.25
C CYS A 50 -1.31 13.01 -20.30
N SER A 51 -1.36 13.33 -19.02
CA SER A 51 -0.68 12.58 -17.95
C SER A 51 -1.71 11.89 -17.07
N ILE A 52 -1.35 10.70 -16.59
CA ILE A 52 -2.13 9.94 -15.61
C ILE A 52 -1.17 9.49 -14.51
N THR A 53 -1.44 9.87 -13.28
CA THR A 53 -0.70 9.42 -12.10
C THR A 53 -1.45 8.28 -11.45
N TYR A 54 -0.77 7.16 -11.24
CA TYR A 54 -1.32 5.99 -10.55
C TYR A 54 -0.68 5.82 -9.18
N HIS A 55 -1.48 5.41 -8.20
CA HIS A 55 -0.99 4.74 -7.01
C HIS A 55 -1.07 3.24 -7.24
N ILE A 56 0.04 2.53 -7.00
CA ILE A 56 0.14 1.09 -7.21
C ILE A 56 0.58 0.45 -5.88
N GLY A 57 -0.34 -0.26 -5.25
CA GLY A 57 -0.07 -1.08 -4.07
C GLY A 57 0.20 -2.52 -4.46
N TYR A 58 1.20 -3.15 -3.87
CA TYR A 58 1.57 -4.54 -4.17
C TYR A 58 1.94 -5.31 -2.89
N LEU A 59 1.84 -6.64 -2.95
CA LEU A 59 2.09 -7.53 -1.80
C LEU A 59 3.59 -7.69 -1.52
N PRO A 60 4.01 -7.93 -0.25
CA PRO A 60 5.42 -8.15 0.10
C PRO A 60 6.14 -9.24 -0.72
N ALA A 61 5.40 -10.25 -1.19
CA ALA A 61 5.95 -11.33 -2.03
C ALA A 61 6.46 -10.86 -3.41
N PHE A 62 6.04 -9.69 -3.88
CA PHE A 62 6.48 -9.09 -5.14
C PHE A 62 7.64 -8.10 -4.97
N ALA A 63 8.02 -7.78 -3.74
CA ALA A 63 9.25 -7.06 -3.48
C ALA A 63 10.45 -7.91 -3.92
N ASP A 64 11.45 -7.28 -4.52
CA ASP A 64 12.71 -7.92 -4.86
C ASP A 64 13.60 -8.13 -3.63
N ALA A 65 14.83 -8.59 -3.85
CA ALA A 65 15.77 -8.89 -2.77
C ALA A 65 16.10 -7.65 -1.91
N ASP A 66 16.04 -6.46 -2.51
CA ASP A 66 16.35 -5.19 -1.86
C ASP A 66 15.09 -4.55 -1.22
N GLY A 67 13.91 -5.10 -1.49
CA GLY A 67 12.64 -4.66 -0.89
C GLY A 67 11.81 -3.73 -1.77
N TRP A 68 12.12 -3.68 -3.07
CA TRP A 68 11.53 -2.74 -4.01
C TRP A 68 10.68 -3.45 -5.06
N GLY A 69 9.79 -2.69 -5.69
CA GLY A 69 8.74 -3.15 -6.58
C GLY A 69 9.19 -3.41 -8.01
N SER A 70 10.49 -3.67 -8.27
CA SER A 70 11.05 -3.78 -9.64
C SER A 70 10.34 -4.82 -10.53
N ARG A 71 9.74 -5.85 -9.94
CA ARG A 71 8.90 -6.83 -10.66
C ARG A 71 7.57 -6.22 -11.12
N ILE A 72 6.94 -5.45 -10.25
CA ILE A 72 5.70 -4.72 -10.53
C ILE A 72 5.95 -3.63 -11.55
N GLU A 73 7.04 -2.87 -11.42
CA GLU A 73 7.41 -1.84 -12.38
C GLU A 73 7.55 -2.40 -13.80
N ARG A 74 8.26 -3.53 -13.93
CA ARG A 74 8.42 -4.23 -15.20
C ARG A 74 7.07 -4.71 -15.75
N GLU A 75 6.26 -5.37 -14.93
CA GLU A 75 4.96 -5.90 -15.35
C GLU A 75 4.02 -4.77 -15.84
N VAL A 76 3.97 -3.66 -15.11
CA VAL A 76 3.20 -2.46 -15.51
C VAL A 76 3.73 -1.88 -16.81
N ALA A 77 5.06 -1.74 -16.96
CA ALA A 77 5.65 -1.22 -18.18
C ALA A 77 5.36 -2.11 -19.39
N GLU A 78 5.48 -3.44 -19.25
CA GLU A 78 5.14 -4.42 -20.28
C GLU A 78 3.65 -4.32 -20.68
N TYR A 79 2.75 -4.17 -19.70
CA TYR A 79 1.32 -4.07 -19.96
C TYR A 79 0.94 -2.77 -20.67
N VAL A 80 1.52 -1.64 -20.25
CA VAL A 80 1.34 -0.32 -20.89
C VAL A 80 1.88 -0.35 -22.32
N GLN A 81 3.07 -0.93 -22.52
CA GLN A 81 3.69 -1.03 -23.83
C GLN A 81 2.85 -1.89 -24.78
N ALA A 82 2.37 -3.06 -24.33
CA ALA A 82 1.52 -3.91 -25.14
C ALA A 82 0.20 -3.23 -25.53
N ALA A 83 -0.39 -2.45 -24.63
CA ALA A 83 -1.59 -1.66 -24.91
C ALA A 83 -1.31 -0.52 -25.92
N ALA A 84 -0.15 0.12 -25.82
CA ALA A 84 0.28 1.16 -26.75
C ALA A 84 0.52 0.62 -28.16
N GLU A 85 1.18 -0.53 -28.30
CA GLU A 85 1.47 -1.16 -29.59
C GLU A 85 0.20 -1.63 -30.33
N ALA A 86 -0.88 -1.93 -29.60
CA ALA A 86 -2.16 -2.31 -30.17
C ALA A 86 -2.96 -1.13 -30.77
N ASP A 87 -2.53 0.12 -30.55
CA ASP A 87 -3.17 1.32 -31.10
C ASP A 87 -2.24 2.06 -32.06
N SER A 88 -2.72 2.38 -33.26
CA SER A 88 -1.88 2.95 -34.33
C SER A 88 -1.21 4.28 -33.96
N TRP A 89 -1.87 5.12 -33.15
CA TRP A 89 -1.31 6.41 -32.77
C TRP A 89 -0.31 6.25 -31.62
N LEU A 90 -0.62 5.42 -30.62
CA LEU A 90 0.29 5.15 -29.50
C LEU A 90 1.52 4.34 -29.94
N ALA A 91 1.42 3.50 -30.96
CA ALA A 91 2.58 2.81 -31.53
C ALA A 91 3.61 3.79 -32.13
N GLU A 92 3.14 4.87 -32.77
CA GLU A 92 3.99 5.94 -33.29
C GLU A 92 4.39 6.97 -32.21
N ASN A 93 3.60 7.06 -31.12
CA ASN A 93 3.76 8.02 -30.03
C ASN A 93 3.67 7.29 -28.67
N PRO A 94 4.67 6.46 -28.32
CA PRO A 94 4.60 5.63 -27.12
C PRO A 94 4.56 6.49 -25.86
N PRO A 95 3.78 6.09 -24.84
CA PRO A 95 3.75 6.80 -23.57
C PRO A 95 5.11 6.70 -22.87
N THR A 96 5.51 7.78 -22.20
CA THR A 96 6.66 7.76 -21.28
C THR A 96 6.17 7.37 -19.89
N ILE A 97 6.93 6.52 -19.19
CA ILE A 97 6.65 6.09 -17.82
C ILE A 97 7.70 6.73 -16.91
N GLU A 98 7.24 7.42 -15.86
CA GLU A 98 8.07 7.99 -14.82
C GLU A 98 7.68 7.35 -13.48
N TRP A 99 8.68 6.86 -12.73
CA TRP A 99 8.48 6.24 -11.43
C TRP A 99 8.69 7.27 -10.32
N ALA A 100 7.70 7.39 -9.43
CA ALA A 100 7.83 8.18 -8.22
C ALA A 100 8.69 7.44 -7.18
N PRO A 101 9.23 8.14 -6.16
CA PRO A 101 9.89 7.49 -5.04
C PRO A 101 9.01 6.41 -4.42
N GLU A 102 9.56 5.21 -4.32
CA GLU A 102 8.89 4.05 -3.75
C GLU A 102 9.06 4.01 -2.23
N VAL A 103 8.11 3.38 -1.55
CA VAL A 103 8.20 3.02 -0.14
C VAL A 103 8.14 1.49 0.01
N PRO A 104 8.95 0.89 0.90
CA PRO A 104 9.08 -0.56 0.97
C PRO A 104 7.80 -1.19 1.55
N SER A 105 7.46 -2.37 1.04
CA SER A 105 6.50 -3.25 1.70
C SER A 105 7.18 -4.07 2.80
N ALA A 106 6.42 -4.50 3.80
CA ALA A 106 6.96 -5.28 4.92
C ALA A 106 5.96 -6.30 5.44
N GLU A 107 6.50 -7.37 6.02
CA GLU A 107 5.76 -8.39 6.74
C GLU A 107 6.49 -8.68 8.05
N VAL A 108 5.73 -8.78 9.14
CA VAL A 108 6.26 -9.12 10.47
C VAL A 108 5.73 -10.48 10.86
N ASP A 109 6.63 -11.39 11.26
CA ASP A 109 6.24 -12.70 11.78
C ASP A 109 5.33 -12.53 13.00
N VAL A 110 4.18 -13.19 13.00
CA VAL A 110 3.22 -13.20 14.11
C VAL A 110 3.82 -13.72 15.43
N LYS A 111 4.95 -14.42 15.36
CA LYS A 111 5.73 -14.90 16.52
C LYS A 111 6.74 -13.88 17.03
N ALA A 112 6.92 -12.74 16.37
CA ALA A 112 7.83 -11.70 16.84
C ALA A 112 7.39 -11.24 18.24
N PRO A 113 8.33 -11.06 19.21
CA PRO A 113 7.98 -10.74 20.59
C PRO A 113 7.13 -9.46 20.73
N ILE A 114 7.29 -8.50 19.82
CA ILE A 114 6.50 -7.25 19.83
C ILE A 114 5.01 -7.52 19.56
N VAL A 115 4.69 -8.51 18.72
CA VAL A 115 3.31 -8.88 18.38
C VAL A 115 2.59 -9.43 19.60
N SER A 116 3.17 -10.44 20.28
CA SER A 116 2.54 -11.06 21.45
C SER A 116 2.47 -10.11 22.64
N THR A 117 3.51 -9.29 22.86
CA THR A 117 3.53 -8.28 23.93
C THR A 117 2.41 -7.27 23.76
N LEU A 118 2.27 -6.72 22.55
CA LEU A 118 1.25 -5.71 22.26
C LEU A 118 -0.16 -6.31 22.29
N PHE A 119 -0.33 -7.54 21.80
CA PHE A 119 -1.61 -8.25 21.85
C PHE A 119 -2.07 -8.47 23.30
N GLY A 120 -1.15 -8.88 24.18
CA GLY A 120 -1.43 -9.02 25.62
C GLY A 120 -1.77 -7.69 26.27
N ALA A 121 -0.98 -6.64 26.02
CA ALA A 121 -1.23 -5.30 26.57
C ALA A 121 -2.57 -4.70 26.09
N ALA A 122 -2.96 -4.95 24.85
CA ALA A 122 -4.26 -4.53 24.32
C ALA A 122 -5.41 -5.27 25.01
N SER A 123 -5.27 -6.58 25.21
CA SER A 123 -6.27 -7.41 25.89
C SER A 123 -6.48 -6.95 27.34
N ASP A 124 -5.39 -6.66 28.06
CA ASP A 124 -5.44 -6.19 29.45
C ASP A 124 -6.04 -4.78 29.58
N ALA A 125 -5.92 -3.96 28.54
CA ALA A 125 -6.59 -2.66 28.45
C ALA A 125 -8.09 -2.78 28.10
N GLY A 126 -8.63 -3.99 28.02
CA GLY A 126 -10.04 -4.25 27.71
C GLY A 126 -10.39 -4.16 26.22
N LEU A 127 -9.39 -4.12 25.34
CA LEU A 127 -9.59 -4.15 23.89
C LEU A 127 -9.78 -5.60 23.40
N VAL A 128 -10.34 -5.75 22.20
CA VAL A 128 -10.42 -7.04 21.49
C VAL A 128 -9.44 -6.99 20.31
N PRO A 129 -8.13 -7.20 20.55
CA PRO A 129 -7.12 -7.08 19.50
C PRO A 129 -7.29 -8.15 18.44
N ARG A 130 -6.89 -7.82 17.20
CA ARG A 130 -6.86 -8.73 16.06
C ARG A 130 -5.55 -8.56 15.32
N ILE A 131 -4.96 -9.67 14.89
CA ILE A 131 -3.87 -9.65 13.92
C ILE A 131 -4.52 -9.43 12.55
N ALA A 132 -4.05 -8.40 11.85
CA ALA A 132 -4.58 -8.00 10.55
C ALA A 132 -3.44 -7.52 9.65
N GLY A 133 -3.68 -7.58 8.34
CA GLY A 133 -2.85 -6.89 7.36
C GLY A 133 -3.25 -5.42 7.31
N PHE A 134 -2.28 -4.57 7.01
CA PHE A 134 -2.50 -3.16 6.74
C PHE A 134 -2.25 -2.94 5.24
N ASP A 135 -3.33 -2.74 4.49
CA ASP A 135 -3.32 -2.55 3.02
C ASP A 135 -2.94 -1.12 2.61
N ASN A 136 -2.44 -0.34 3.57
CA ASN A 136 -1.87 0.98 3.41
C ASN A 136 -0.41 0.95 3.90
N TRP A 137 0.34 2.01 3.60
CA TRP A 137 1.74 2.09 4.03
C TRP A 137 1.91 2.82 5.37
N HIS A 138 2.87 2.40 6.18
CA HIS A 138 3.32 3.12 7.37
C HIS A 138 4.85 3.03 7.52
N ASP A 139 5.47 4.01 8.19
CA ASP A 139 6.93 4.13 8.33
C ASP A 139 7.62 2.89 8.95
N GLY A 140 6.88 2.09 9.72
CA GLY A 140 7.38 0.85 10.31
C GLY A 140 7.89 -0.17 9.28
N ALA A 141 7.40 -0.09 8.03
CA ALA A 141 7.88 -0.92 6.95
C ALA A 141 9.37 -0.66 6.64
N THR A 142 9.82 0.60 6.69
CA THR A 142 11.23 0.97 6.50
C THR A 142 12.13 0.36 7.57
N PHE A 143 11.74 0.45 8.84
CA PHE A 143 12.49 -0.14 9.95
C PHE A 143 12.52 -1.67 9.88
N THR A 144 11.41 -2.28 9.48
CA THR A 144 11.31 -3.73 9.32
C THR A 144 12.17 -4.22 8.16
N ARG A 145 12.01 -3.63 6.98
CA ARG A 145 12.62 -4.10 5.74
C ARG A 145 14.09 -3.71 5.64
N LEU A 146 14.42 -2.46 5.92
CA LEU A 146 15.78 -1.92 5.76
C LEU A 146 16.58 -1.96 7.06
N GLY A 147 15.91 -1.85 8.21
CA GLY A 147 16.54 -1.85 9.53
C GLY A 147 16.56 -3.20 10.24
N GLY A 148 15.91 -4.24 9.68
CA GLY A 148 15.80 -5.56 10.31
C GLY A 148 15.10 -5.56 11.67
N THR A 149 14.35 -4.49 11.99
CA THR A 149 13.68 -4.31 13.28
C THR A 149 12.18 -4.49 13.10
N PRO A 150 11.57 -5.58 13.63
CA PRO A 150 10.14 -5.81 13.47
C PRO A 150 9.29 -4.66 14.04
N CYS A 151 8.48 -4.02 13.19
CA CYS A 151 7.59 -2.93 13.58
C CYS A 151 6.14 -3.25 13.25
N VAL A 152 5.26 -3.08 14.24
CA VAL A 152 3.81 -3.30 14.09
C VAL A 152 3.08 -1.95 14.07
N ALA A 153 2.04 -1.85 13.24
CA ALA A 153 1.11 -0.73 13.28
C ALA A 153 0.03 -0.98 14.34
N PHE A 154 -0.13 -0.07 15.29
CA PHE A 154 -1.18 -0.11 16.30
C PHE A 154 -1.62 1.31 16.63
N GLY A 155 -2.93 1.51 16.70
CA GLY A 155 -3.51 2.83 16.89
C GLY A 155 -4.95 2.77 17.38
N PRO A 156 -5.53 3.95 17.66
CA PRO A 156 -6.92 4.04 18.05
C PRO A 156 -7.85 3.68 16.88
N SER A 157 -9.13 3.48 17.20
CA SER A 157 -10.19 3.30 16.20
C SER A 157 -10.36 4.54 15.31
N GLY A 158 -10.78 4.34 14.05
CA GLY A 158 -11.05 5.43 13.11
C GLY A 158 -10.28 5.40 11.81
N LEU A 159 -9.57 4.30 11.53
CA LEU A 159 -8.89 4.16 10.24
C LEU A 159 -9.88 4.26 9.05
N ASP A 160 -11.12 3.82 9.24
CA ASP A 160 -12.21 3.88 8.26
C ASP A 160 -12.60 5.30 7.83
N ARG A 161 -12.19 6.33 8.57
CA ARG A 161 -12.44 7.75 8.27
C ARG A 161 -11.16 8.56 8.02
N ALA A 162 -9.99 7.91 8.00
CA ALA A 162 -8.75 8.59 7.62
C ALA A 162 -8.85 9.16 6.20
N HIS A 163 -8.29 10.36 5.99
CA HIS A 163 -8.33 11.07 4.69
C HIS A 163 -9.74 11.42 4.20
N THR A 164 -10.72 11.52 5.11
CA THR A 164 -12.07 11.97 4.78
C THR A 164 -12.35 13.35 5.39
N ILE A 165 -13.41 14.02 4.95
CA ILE A 165 -13.87 15.24 5.63
C ILE A 165 -14.28 14.92 7.06
N ASP A 166 -14.10 15.88 7.97
CA ASP A 166 -14.44 15.75 9.39
C ASP A 166 -13.72 14.57 10.10
N GLU A 167 -12.46 14.32 9.78
CA GLU A 167 -11.61 13.33 10.44
C GLU A 167 -11.52 13.55 11.97
N TYR A 168 -11.76 12.50 12.77
CA TYR A 168 -11.68 12.56 14.23
C TYR A 168 -11.26 11.22 14.86
N VAL A 169 -10.95 11.23 16.16
CA VAL A 169 -10.74 10.03 16.96
C VAL A 169 -11.49 10.12 18.30
N PRO A 170 -12.24 9.09 18.74
CA PRO A 170 -12.85 9.07 20.05
C PRO A 170 -11.80 9.17 21.15
N THR A 171 -12.02 10.07 22.12
CA THR A 171 -11.07 10.28 23.22
C THR A 171 -10.82 9.01 24.02
N ASP A 172 -11.85 8.22 24.30
CA ASP A 172 -11.69 6.95 25.02
C ASP A 172 -10.80 5.97 24.25
N SER A 173 -10.94 5.91 22.92
CA SER A 173 -10.08 5.08 22.07
C SER A 173 -8.63 5.55 22.08
N LEU A 174 -8.41 6.87 22.10
CA LEU A 174 -7.07 7.46 22.21
C LEU A 174 -6.43 7.13 23.57
N VAL A 175 -7.19 7.24 24.66
CA VAL A 175 -6.73 6.93 26.02
C VAL A 175 -6.38 5.44 26.14
N SER A 176 -7.26 4.53 25.72
CA SER A 176 -6.97 3.09 25.74
C SER A 176 -5.76 2.74 24.89
N CYS A 177 -5.62 3.34 23.70
CA CYS A 177 -4.44 3.14 22.85
C CYS A 177 -3.15 3.58 23.56
N ALA A 178 -3.13 4.76 24.19
CA ALA A 178 -1.96 5.25 24.92
C ALA A 178 -1.59 4.35 26.10
N GLN A 179 -2.58 3.89 26.86
CA GLN A 179 -2.38 2.94 27.97
C GLN A 179 -1.80 1.61 27.47
N THR A 180 -2.34 1.05 26.38
CA THR A 180 -1.82 -0.17 25.76
C THR A 180 -0.37 0.00 25.33
N ILE A 181 -0.04 1.09 24.64
CA ILE A 181 1.34 1.35 24.18
C ILE A 181 2.29 1.45 25.39
N ALA A 182 1.89 2.15 26.46
CA ALA A 182 2.71 2.28 27.66
C ALA A 182 2.96 0.93 28.33
N VAL A 183 1.93 0.10 28.50
CA VAL A 183 2.05 -1.24 29.09
C VAL A 183 2.89 -2.16 28.20
N ALA A 184 2.69 -2.11 26.88
CA ALA A 184 3.47 -2.88 25.93
C ALA A 184 4.95 -2.49 25.97
N ALA A 185 5.27 -1.19 26.05
CA ALA A 185 6.64 -0.70 26.12
C ALA A 185 7.34 -1.17 27.40
N ILE A 186 6.69 -1.07 28.57
CA ILE A 186 7.24 -1.58 29.84
C ILE A 186 7.54 -3.07 29.71
N ARG A 187 6.56 -3.86 29.28
CA ARG A 187 6.72 -5.32 29.14
C ARG A 187 7.81 -5.68 28.14
N PHE A 188 7.84 -5.03 26.99
CA PHE A 188 8.80 -5.36 25.94
C PHE A 188 10.25 -5.08 26.39
N CYS A 189 10.46 -3.97 27.10
CA CYS A 189 11.77 -3.60 27.62
C CYS A 189 12.17 -4.46 28.83
N ASP A 190 11.23 -4.89 29.67
CA ASP A 190 11.48 -5.76 30.82
C ASP A 190 11.76 -7.22 30.43
N VAL A 191 11.46 -7.64 29.19
CA VAL A 191 11.77 -9.00 28.67
C VAL A 191 13.26 -9.15 28.32
N GLY A 192 14.04 -8.07 28.40
CA GLY A 192 15.47 -8.03 28.05
C GLY A 192 16.46 -8.38 29.16
N GLU A 193 16.01 -8.74 30.37
CA GLU A 193 16.85 -9.26 31.48
C GLU A 193 16.72 -10.77 31.69
#